data_AF-B4DQP2-F1
#
_entry.id   AF-B4DQP2-F1
#
_cell.length_a   1.000
_cell.length_b   1.000
_cell.length_c   1.000
_cell.angle_alpha   90.00
_cell.angle_beta   90.00
_cell.angle_gamma   90.00
#
_symmetry.space_group_name_H-M   'P 1'
#
loop_
_entity.id
_entity.type
_entity.pdbx_description
1 polymer ?
#
loop_
_entity_poly.entity_id
_entity_poly.type
_entity_poly.pdbx_seq_one_letter_code
_entity_poly.pdbx_strand_id
1 'polypeptide(L)'
;MLADRHLQRDNLHAQKCIDWNRNVLKRELGLAESDIVDIPQLFFLKNFYAEAFFPDMVNMVVLGKYLGIPKPYGPIINGRCCLEEKVQSLLEPLGLHCIFIDDYLSYHELQGEIHCGTNVRRKPFPFKWWNMVP
;
A
#
# COMPACT_ATOMS: atom_id res chain seq x y z
N MET A 1 11.39 6.59 16.92
CA MET A 1 10.25 6.79 16.00
C MET A 1 9.18 7.69 16.61
N LEU A 2 8.43 7.25 17.62
CA LEU A 2 7.32 8.05 18.17
C LEU A 2 7.73 9.40 18.79
N ALA A 3 8.95 9.54 19.30
CA ALA A 3 9.45 10.82 19.84
C ALA A 3 10.09 11.75 18.78
N ASP A 4 10.22 11.29 17.53
CA ASP A 4 10.88 12.05 16.47
C ASP A 4 9.93 13.07 15.85
N ARG A 5 10.12 14.35 16.17
CA ARG A 5 9.29 15.45 15.69
C ARG A 5 9.44 15.73 14.20
N HIS A 6 10.59 15.42 13.60
CA HIS A 6 10.79 15.59 12.17
C HIS A 6 10.00 14.53 11.41
N LEU A 7 10.14 13.26 11.79
CA LEU A 7 9.39 12.16 11.20
C LEU A 7 7.87 12.37 11.34
N GLN A 8 7.39 12.82 12.51
CA GLN A 8 5.98 13.15 12.69
C GLN A 8 5.50 14.25 11.73
N ARG A 9 6.27 15.35 11.61
CA ARG A 9 5.92 16.47 10.73
C ARG A 9 5.86 16.02 9.26
N ASP A 10 6.83 15.21 8.85
CA ASP A 10 6.94 14.69 7.49
C ASP A 10 5.73 13.79 7.16
N ASN A 11 5.36 12.88 8.07
CA ASN A 11 4.19 12.02 7.88
C ASN A 11 2.86 12.77 7.99
N LEU A 12 2.76 13.81 8.82
CA LEU A 12 1.58 14.70 8.82
C LEU A 12 1.39 15.42 7.48
N HIS A 13 2.49 15.79 6.81
CA HIS A 13 2.42 16.34 5.47
C HIS A 13 2.04 15.27 4.44
N ALA A 14 2.67 14.09 4.47
CA ALA A 14 2.33 12.98 3.59
C ALA A 14 0.84 12.58 3.73
N GLN A 15 0.32 12.52 4.96
CA GLN A 15 -1.08 12.22 5.23
C GLN A 15 -2.01 13.25 4.57
N LYS A 16 -1.70 14.55 4.62
CA LYS A 16 -2.51 15.57 3.92
C LYS A 16 -2.54 15.34 2.41
N CYS A 17 -1.44 14.91 1.81
CA CYS A 17 -1.38 14.56 0.39
C CYS A 17 -2.22 13.31 0.09
N ILE A 18 -2.17 12.29 0.95
CA ILE A 18 -2.98 11.08 0.84
C ILE A 18 -4.47 11.41 0.99
N ASP A 19 -4.85 12.21 1.99
CA ASP A 19 -6.23 12.63 2.25
C ASP A 19 -6.81 13.44 1.09
N TRP A 20 -5.99 14.30 0.47
CA TRP A 20 -6.38 15.01 -0.74
C TRP A 20 -6.76 14.04 -1.86
N ASN A 21 -5.91 13.03 -2.11
CA ASN A 21 -6.19 11.99 -3.10
C ASN A 21 -7.40 11.14 -2.71
N ARG A 22 -7.57 10.80 -1.43
CA ARG A 22 -8.77 10.10 -0.93
C ARG A 22 -10.04 10.85 -1.30
N ASN A 23 -10.06 12.17 -1.09
CA ASN A 23 -11.22 13.01 -1.43
C ASN A 23 -11.48 13.07 -2.94
N VAL A 24 -10.43 13.16 -3.76
CA VAL A 24 -10.56 13.10 -5.23
C VAL A 24 -11.11 11.74 -5.65
N LEU A 25 -10.54 10.63 -5.19
CA LEU A 25 -10.97 9.27 -5.55
C LEU A 25 -12.44 9.03 -5.14
N LYS A 26 -12.83 9.44 -3.93
CA LYS A 26 -14.23 9.35 -3.50
C LYS A 26 -15.18 10.11 -4.41
N ARG A 27 -14.81 11.33 -4.83
CA ARG A 27 -15.65 12.16 -5.70
C ARG A 27 -15.73 11.60 -7.11
N GLU A 28 -14.60 11.28 -7.73
CA GLU A 28 -14.54 10.90 -9.15
C GLU A 28 -14.96 9.44 -9.40
N LEU A 29 -14.77 8.55 -8.43
CA LEU A 29 -15.12 7.13 -8.55
C LEU A 29 -16.39 6.74 -7.77
N GLY A 30 -16.99 7.68 -7.03
CA GLY A 30 -18.21 7.45 -6.24
C GLY A 30 -18.00 6.55 -5.02
N LEU A 31 -16.80 6.54 -4.43
CA LEU A 31 -16.46 5.67 -3.30
C LEU A 31 -16.97 6.24 -1.97
N ALA A 32 -17.48 5.36 -1.11
CA ALA A 32 -17.75 5.62 0.30
C ALA A 32 -16.54 5.26 1.17
N GLU A 33 -16.57 5.66 2.45
CA GLU A 33 -15.53 5.28 3.41
C GLU A 33 -15.45 3.76 3.63
N SER A 34 -16.57 3.05 3.49
CA SER A 34 -16.62 1.58 3.59
C SER A 34 -15.89 0.86 2.47
N ASP A 35 -15.59 1.55 1.36
CA ASP A 35 -14.89 0.97 0.21
C ASP A 35 -13.36 1.06 0.35
N ILE A 36 -12.87 1.69 1.43
CA ILE A 36 -11.46 2.03 1.60
C ILE A 36 -10.90 1.37 2.86
N VAL A 37 -9.75 0.72 2.72
CA VAL A 37 -8.98 0.14 3.82
C VAL A 37 -7.64 0.84 3.91
N ASP A 38 -7.34 1.41 5.08
CA ASP A 38 -6.07 2.09 5.33
C ASP A 38 -4.98 1.11 5.76
N ILE A 39 -3.88 1.09 5.01
CA ILE A 39 -2.69 0.25 5.29
C ILE A 39 -1.65 1.11 6.02
N PRO A 40 -1.08 0.63 7.15
CA PRO A 40 -0.09 1.40 7.91
C PRO A 40 1.21 1.54 7.11
N GLN A 41 1.60 2.79 6.82
CA GLN A 41 2.82 3.11 6.09
C GLN A 41 3.47 4.36 6.70
N LEU A 42 4.80 4.41 6.70
CA LEU A 42 5.55 5.61 7.06
C LEU A 42 6.43 6.07 5.90
N PHE A 43 6.70 7.37 5.89
CA PHE A 43 7.54 8.05 4.91
C PHE A 43 8.53 8.98 5.59
N PHE A 44 9.56 9.38 4.86
CA PHE A 44 10.35 10.58 5.14
C PHE A 44 10.25 11.53 3.96
N LEU A 45 10.35 12.84 4.22
CA LEU A 45 10.40 13.82 3.13
C LEU A 45 11.84 14.08 2.71
N LYS A 46 12.05 14.09 1.39
CA LYS A 46 13.32 14.45 0.76
C LYS A 46 13.08 15.55 -0.24
N ASN A 47 13.41 16.77 0.18
CA ASN A 47 13.14 18.02 -0.55
C ASN A 47 11.65 18.16 -0.92
N PHE A 48 11.26 17.73 -2.12
CA PHE A 48 9.94 17.94 -2.71
C PHE A 48 9.10 16.66 -2.84
N TYR A 49 9.62 15.50 -2.40
CA TYR A 49 8.91 14.23 -2.50
C TYR A 49 9.06 13.38 -1.23
N ALA A 50 8.24 12.35 -1.11
CA ALA A 50 8.26 11.38 -0.02
C ALA A 50 8.92 10.07 -0.47
N GLU A 51 9.76 9.48 0.38
CA GLU A 51 10.31 8.14 0.23
C GLU A 51 9.76 7.24 1.33
N ALA A 52 9.53 5.96 1.03
CA ALA A 52 9.02 5.00 2.00
C ALA A 52 10.05 4.77 3.12
N PHE A 53 9.61 4.79 4.38
CA PHE A 53 10.46 4.54 5.56
C PHE A 53 10.83 3.05 5.65
N PHE A 54 9.86 2.19 5.33
CA PHE A 54 9.95 0.74 5.26
C PHE A 54 9.18 0.27 4.02
N PRO A 55 9.36 -0.98 3.55
CA PRO A 55 8.74 -1.47 2.32
C PRO A 55 7.26 -1.12 2.18
N ASP A 56 6.89 -0.40 1.12
CA ASP A 56 5.54 0.15 0.94
C ASP A 56 4.52 -0.95 0.62
N MET A 57 3.81 -1.39 1.67
CA MET A 57 2.91 -2.53 1.60
C MET A 57 1.74 -2.36 0.61
N VAL A 58 1.37 -1.13 0.23
CA VAL A 58 0.31 -0.92 -0.78
C VAL A 58 0.79 -1.29 -2.20
N ASN A 59 2.10 -1.28 -2.43
CA ASN A 59 2.76 -1.58 -3.71
C ASN A 59 2.88 -3.10 -3.94
N MET A 60 1.77 -3.80 -3.72
CA MET A 60 1.63 -5.26 -3.77
C MET A 60 1.25 -5.78 -5.16
N VAL A 61 1.50 -7.08 -5.39
CA VAL A 61 0.97 -7.79 -6.57
C VAL A 61 -0.34 -8.50 -6.22
N VAL A 62 -1.40 -8.22 -7.00
CA VAL A 62 -2.75 -8.77 -6.77
C VAL A 62 -3.07 -9.89 -7.75
N LEU A 63 -3.14 -11.14 -7.27
CA LEU A 63 -3.46 -12.35 -8.04
C LEU A 63 -4.79 -12.98 -7.57
N GLY A 64 -5.89 -12.32 -7.89
CA GLY A 64 -7.21 -12.74 -7.42
C GLY A 64 -7.31 -12.55 -5.91
N LYS A 65 -7.44 -13.64 -5.15
CA LYS A 65 -7.47 -13.60 -3.68
C LYS A 65 -6.09 -13.61 -3.03
N TYR A 66 -5.02 -13.84 -3.78
CA TYR A 66 -3.66 -13.91 -3.24
C TYR A 66 -2.95 -12.56 -3.46
N LEU A 67 -2.39 -12.03 -2.37
CA LEU A 67 -1.69 -10.75 -2.34
C LEU A 67 -0.22 -11.00 -2.04
N GLY A 68 0.68 -10.67 -2.97
CA GLY A 68 2.11 -10.62 -2.71
C GLY A 68 2.49 -9.23 -2.21
N ILE A 69 2.65 -9.09 -0.91
CA ILE A 69 2.83 -7.82 -0.20
C ILE A 69 4.31 -7.64 0.16
N PRO A 70 4.93 -6.46 -0.06
CA PRO A 70 6.29 -6.20 0.39
C PRO A 70 6.43 -6.47 1.89
N LYS A 71 7.46 -7.20 2.30
CA LYS A 71 7.67 -7.54 3.72
C LYS A 71 8.11 -6.28 4.47
N PRO A 72 7.36 -5.79 5.48
CA PRO A 72 7.60 -4.46 6.04
C PRO A 72 8.74 -4.38 7.08
N TYR A 73 9.27 -5.54 7.55
CA TYR A 73 10.28 -5.61 8.63
C TYR A 73 9.95 -4.76 9.87
N GLY A 74 8.66 -4.69 10.21
CA GLY A 74 8.18 -3.96 11.38
C GLY A 74 8.66 -4.54 12.72
N PRO A 75 8.41 -3.82 13.82
CA PRO A 75 8.76 -4.28 15.16
C PRO A 75 8.20 -5.67 15.46
N ILE A 76 9.03 -6.51 16.08
CA ILE A 76 8.63 -7.86 16.49
C ILE A 76 7.99 -7.80 17.88
N ILE A 77 6.71 -8.17 17.97
CA ILE A 77 5.95 -8.27 19.21
C ILE A 77 5.46 -9.72 19.31
N ASN A 78 5.73 -10.40 20.44
CA ASN A 78 5.35 -11.81 20.65
C ASN A 78 5.82 -12.76 19.52
N GLY A 79 7.00 -12.49 18.95
CA GLY A 79 7.59 -13.31 17.89
C GLY A 79 7.06 -13.06 16.47
N ARG A 80 6.22 -12.03 16.27
CA ARG A 80 5.67 -11.69 14.95
C ARG A 80 5.82 -10.20 14.64
N CYS A 81 5.92 -9.90 13.35
CA CYS A 81 5.94 -8.52 12.87
C CYS A 81 4.56 -7.89 13.04
N CYS A 82 4.45 -6.84 13.85
CA CYS A 82 3.15 -6.24 14.17
C CYS A 82 2.49 -5.55 12.97
N LEU A 83 3.26 -5.12 11.96
CA LEU A 83 2.75 -4.55 10.71
C LEU A 83 2.13 -5.63 9.82
N GLU A 84 2.79 -6.80 9.72
CA GLU A 84 2.25 -7.97 9.01
C GLU A 84 0.92 -8.38 9.65
N GLU A 85 0.90 -8.54 10.98
CA GLU A 85 -0.34 -8.89 11.70
C GLU A 85 -1.44 -7.85 11.53
N LYS A 86 -1.09 -6.55 11.52
CA LYS A 86 -2.06 -5.49 11.30
C LYS A 86 -2.67 -5.58 9.90
N VAL A 87 -1.88 -5.77 8.86
CA VAL A 87 -2.37 -5.92 7.49
C VAL A 87 -3.22 -7.19 7.34
N GLN A 88 -2.79 -8.31 7.92
CA GLN A 88 -3.59 -9.53 7.93
C GLN A 88 -4.95 -9.31 8.59
N SER A 89 -4.99 -8.65 9.75
CA SER A 89 -6.24 -8.36 10.48
C SER A 89 -7.23 -7.51 9.68
N LEU A 90 -6.76 -6.71 8.74
CA LEU A 90 -7.57 -5.86 7.87
C LEU A 90 -8.09 -6.62 6.64
N LEU A 91 -7.24 -7.46 6.03
CA LEU A 91 -7.49 -8.02 4.70
C LEU A 91 -7.99 -9.48 4.72
N GLU A 92 -7.53 -10.30 5.66
CA GLU A 92 -7.95 -11.70 5.76
C GLU A 92 -9.46 -11.88 6.02
N PRO A 93 -10.15 -11.04 6.81
CA PRO A 93 -11.61 -11.10 6.96
C PRO A 93 -12.38 -10.90 5.65
N LEU A 94 -11.77 -10.29 4.64
CA LEU A 94 -12.35 -10.10 3.29
C LEU A 94 -12.15 -11.34 2.39
N GLY A 95 -11.51 -12.39 2.91
CA GLY A 95 -11.17 -13.60 2.17
C GLY A 95 -9.93 -13.47 1.28
N LEU A 96 -9.04 -12.51 1.60
CA LEU A 96 -7.76 -12.30 0.93
C LEU A 96 -6.64 -13.05 1.67
N HIS A 97 -5.70 -13.63 0.92
CA HIS A 97 -4.54 -14.33 1.44
C HIS A 97 -3.30 -13.44 1.32
N CYS A 98 -2.76 -13.01 2.47
CA CYS A 98 -1.58 -12.17 2.54
C CYS A 98 -0.31 -13.02 2.51
N ILE A 99 0.58 -12.76 1.54
CA ILE A 99 1.88 -13.41 1.41
C ILE A 99 2.94 -12.31 1.42
N PHE A 100 3.73 -12.23 2.49
CA PHE A 100 4.78 -11.23 2.61
C PHE A 100 6.05 -11.71 1.90
N ILE A 101 6.51 -10.94 0.93
CA ILE A 101 7.66 -11.28 0.07
C ILE A 101 8.83 -10.39 0.47
N ASP A 102 9.98 -11.02 0.69
CA ASP A 102 11.25 -10.33 0.94
C ASP A 102 11.79 -9.77 -0.39
N ASP A 103 11.72 -8.46 -0.54
CA ASP A 103 12.26 -7.69 -1.66
C ASP A 103 13.21 -6.57 -1.20
N TYR A 104 13.67 -6.61 0.05
CA TYR A 104 14.32 -5.47 0.70
C TYR A 104 15.59 -5.02 -0.04
N LEU A 105 16.52 -5.95 -0.27
CA LEU A 105 17.79 -5.64 -0.96
C LEU A 105 17.63 -5.53 -2.48
N SER A 106 16.61 -6.18 -3.05
CA SER A 106 16.44 -6.29 -4.49
C SER A 106 15.63 -5.14 -5.09
N TYR A 107 14.74 -4.52 -4.31
CA TYR A 107 13.85 -3.44 -4.79
C TYR A 107 13.71 -2.28 -3.79
N HIS A 108 13.52 -2.54 -2.50
CA HIS A 108 13.27 -1.47 -1.52
C HIS A 108 14.44 -0.49 -1.37
N GLU A 109 15.68 -0.99 -1.19
CA GLU A 109 16.87 -0.13 -1.13
C GLU A 109 17.10 0.67 -2.44
N LEU A 110 16.51 0.23 -3.54
CA LEU A 110 16.53 0.89 -4.84
C LEU A 110 15.31 1.80 -5.06
N GLN A 111 14.59 2.14 -3.99
CA GLN A 111 13.43 3.04 -3.99
C GLN A 111 12.21 2.51 -4.78
N GLY A 112 12.08 1.18 -4.93
CA GLY A 112 10.91 0.51 -5.48
C GLY A 112 10.34 -0.54 -4.52
N GLU A 113 9.35 -1.30 -4.95
CA GLU A 113 8.82 -2.48 -4.21
C GLU A 113 8.36 -3.54 -5.23
N ILE A 114 7.72 -4.62 -4.77
CA ILE A 114 7.17 -5.70 -5.60
C ILE A 114 6.49 -5.24 -6.89
N HIS A 115 5.54 -4.29 -6.87
CA HIS A 115 4.89 -3.86 -8.11
C HIS A 115 5.78 -2.99 -9.02
N CYS A 116 6.88 -2.42 -8.52
CA CYS A 116 7.93 -1.85 -9.37
C CYS A 116 8.71 -2.94 -10.15
N GLY A 117 8.86 -4.13 -9.56
CA GLY A 117 9.56 -5.28 -10.15
C GLY A 117 8.67 -6.27 -10.91
N THR A 118 7.35 -6.11 -10.85
CA THR A 118 6.40 -7.10 -11.39
C THR A 118 5.35 -6.46 -12.28
N ASN A 119 4.81 -7.25 -13.22
CA ASN A 119 3.67 -6.84 -14.02
C ASN A 119 2.78 -8.07 -14.29
N VAL A 120 1.46 -7.87 -14.33
CA VAL A 120 0.48 -8.98 -14.42
C VAL A 120 -0.37 -8.81 -15.67
N ARG A 121 -0.26 -9.75 -16.61
CA ARG A 121 -1.18 -9.84 -17.74
C ARG A 121 -2.51 -10.44 -17.29
N ARG A 122 -3.59 -9.65 -17.35
CA ARG A 122 -4.94 -10.04 -16.91
C ARG A 122 -5.85 -10.39 -18.09
N LYS A 123 -6.92 -11.14 -17.82
CA LYS A 123 -7.98 -11.40 -18.80
C LYS A 123 -8.71 -10.07 -19.12
N PRO A 124 -9.09 -9.80 -20.39
CA PRO A 124 -9.89 -8.62 -20.74
C PRO A 124 -11.24 -8.60 -20.01
N PHE A 125 -11.80 -7.40 -19.87
CA PHE A 125 -13.17 -7.26 -19.38
C PHE A 125 -14.15 -8.03 -20.30
N PRO A 126 -15.18 -8.68 -19.74
CA PRO A 126 -16.21 -9.32 -20.55
C PRO A 126 -17.06 -8.29 -21.31
N PHE A 127 -17.20 -7.08 -20.75
CA PHE A 127 -17.85 -5.94 -21.38
C PHE A 127 -17.12 -5.52 -22.67
N LYS A 128 -17.87 -5.30 -23.75
CA LYS A 128 -17.31 -4.90 -25.03
C LYS A 128 -17.15 -3.39 -25.06
N TRP A 129 -15.92 -2.92 -25.20
CA TRP A 129 -15.59 -1.49 -25.08
C TRP A 129 -16.37 -0.60 -26.07
N TRP A 130 -16.69 -1.10 -27.27
CA TRP A 130 -17.45 -0.36 -28.28
C TRP A 130 -18.95 -0.20 -27.95
N ASN A 131 -19.44 -0.83 -26.87
CA ASN A 131 -20.80 -0.61 -26.36
C ASN A 131 -20.86 0.53 -25.33
N MET A 132 -19.71 1.10 -24.92
CA MET A 132 -19.68 2.27 -24.05
C MET A 132 -20.15 3.52 -24.80
N VAL A 133 -20.86 4.40 -24.12
CA VAL A 133 -21.11 5.78 -24.57
C VAL A 133 -20.23 6.68 -23.69
N PRO A 134 -19.08 7.16 -24.20
CA PRO A 134 -18.15 7.98 -23.44
C PRO A 134 -18.68 9.36 -23.07
#